data_AF-A0A960AEG8-F1
#
_entry.id   AF-A0A960AEG8-F1
#
_cell.length_a   1.000
_cell.length_b   1.000
_cell.length_c   1.000
_cell.angle_alpha   90.00
_cell.angle_beta   90.00
_cell.angle_gamma   90.00
#
_symmetry.space_group_name_H-M   'P 1'
#
loop_
_entity.id
_entity.type
_entity.pdbx_description
1 polymer ?
#
loop_
_entity_poly.entity_id
_entity_poly.type
_entity_poly.pdbx_seq_one_letter_code
_entity_poly.pdbx_strand_id
1 'polypeptide(L)'
;DGLAAAWANFDDQLTYHHEGEHETAWPALQKVGVSADLLATMDAEHDTMAQALAVTRSAMADLVQDPGRAQVDAARAAFEELRTVTVAHLDHEEAELEQVYLDHVEDPAIVEMGKTFAKVSPARGGRFFAWLLDGASPEEVAAVRGTVPGPVLKILTAVFGRGYRKNVAPVWAR
;
A
#
# COMPACT_ATOMS: atom_id res chain seq x y z
N ASP A 1 4.41 22.38 0.69
CA ASP A 1 5.48 21.50 0.19
C ASP A 1 5.45 20.10 0.82
N GLY A 2 5.50 19.93 2.14
CA GLY A 2 5.44 18.59 2.79
C GLY A 2 4.21 17.72 2.46
N LEU A 3 3.02 18.32 2.31
CA LEU A 3 1.80 17.60 1.90
C LEU A 3 1.96 16.89 0.55
N ALA A 4 2.63 17.52 -0.41
CA ALA A 4 2.87 16.93 -1.74
C ALA A 4 3.81 15.70 -1.65
N ALA A 5 4.82 15.76 -0.78
CA ALA A 5 5.71 14.62 -0.54
C ALA A 5 4.98 13.45 0.15
N ALA A 6 4.11 13.76 1.11
CA ALA A 6 3.26 12.79 1.78
C ALA A 6 2.29 12.10 0.79
N TRP A 7 1.62 12.90 -0.04
CA TRP A 7 0.75 12.43 -1.12
C TRP A 7 1.51 11.53 -2.11
N ALA A 8 2.65 11.98 -2.62
CA ALA A 8 3.44 11.20 -3.57
C ALA A 8 3.91 9.85 -3.00
N ASN A 9 4.17 9.78 -1.69
CA ASN A 9 4.45 8.50 -1.03
C ASN A 9 3.19 7.61 -1.00
N PHE A 10 2.05 8.13 -0.56
CA PHE A 10 0.80 7.34 -0.52
C PHE A 10 0.43 6.82 -1.91
N ASP A 11 0.48 7.66 -2.92
CA ASP A 11 0.19 7.33 -4.31
C ASP A 11 1.11 6.22 -4.86
N ASP A 12 2.43 6.33 -4.63
CA ASP A 12 3.43 5.31 -5.03
C ASP A 12 3.20 3.98 -4.30
N GLN A 13 2.82 4.00 -3.02
CA GLN A 13 2.56 2.76 -2.26
C GLN A 13 1.28 2.08 -2.72
N LEU A 14 0.17 2.83 -2.82
CA LEU A 14 -1.11 2.25 -3.20
C LEU A 14 -1.09 1.74 -4.64
N THR A 15 -0.44 2.47 -5.56
CA THR A 15 -0.23 2.03 -6.95
C THR A 15 0.54 0.71 -7.02
N TYR A 16 1.66 0.65 -6.32
CA TYR A 16 2.51 -0.53 -6.34
C TYR A 16 1.84 -1.77 -5.73
N HIS A 17 1.02 -1.59 -4.70
CA HIS A 17 0.26 -2.67 -4.04
C HIS A 17 -0.71 -3.35 -5.02
N HIS A 18 -1.66 -2.61 -5.59
CA HIS A 18 -2.70 -3.21 -6.43
C HIS A 18 -2.18 -3.72 -7.78
N GLU A 19 -1.20 -3.03 -8.40
CA GLU A 19 -0.54 -3.54 -9.61
C GLU A 19 0.24 -4.84 -9.30
N GLY A 20 0.92 -4.88 -8.15
CA GLY A 20 1.65 -6.06 -7.70
C GLY A 20 0.74 -7.26 -7.44
N GLU A 21 -0.45 -7.03 -6.89
CA GLU A 21 -1.46 -8.05 -6.67
C GLU A 21 -1.99 -8.65 -7.97
N HIS A 22 -2.36 -7.80 -8.92
CA HIS A 22 -2.78 -8.26 -10.24
C HIS A 22 -1.70 -9.11 -10.94
N GLU A 23 -0.46 -8.63 -10.94
CA GLU A 23 0.64 -9.29 -11.65
C GLU A 23 1.16 -10.55 -10.93
N THR A 24 1.12 -10.57 -9.60
CA THR A 24 1.84 -11.57 -8.79
C THR A 24 0.92 -12.38 -7.89
N ALA A 25 0.02 -11.73 -7.14
CA ALA A 25 -0.83 -12.42 -6.17
C ALA A 25 -1.95 -13.21 -6.85
N TRP A 26 -2.66 -12.63 -7.82
CA TRP A 26 -3.82 -13.28 -8.44
C TRP A 26 -3.45 -14.63 -9.07
N PRO A 27 -2.35 -14.74 -9.86
CA PRO A 27 -1.91 -16.03 -10.39
C PRO A 27 -1.51 -17.06 -9.31
N ALA A 28 -1.08 -16.62 -8.12
CA ALA A 28 -0.74 -17.51 -7.01
C ALA A 28 -2.01 -17.98 -6.27
N LEU A 29 -2.92 -17.06 -5.99
CA LEU A 29 -4.21 -17.32 -5.34
C LEU A 29 -5.07 -18.30 -6.15
N GLN A 30 -5.08 -18.17 -7.48
CA GLN A 30 -5.74 -19.14 -8.36
C GLN A 30 -5.20 -20.57 -8.20
N LYS A 31 -3.88 -20.72 -8.00
CA LYS A 31 -3.25 -22.05 -7.86
C LYS A 31 -3.62 -22.75 -6.55
N VAL A 32 -3.95 -21.98 -5.51
CA VAL A 32 -4.41 -22.50 -4.22
C VAL A 32 -5.94 -22.58 -4.11
N GLY A 33 -6.65 -22.27 -5.19
CA GLY A 33 -8.09 -22.53 -5.31
C GLY A 33 -9.00 -21.32 -5.11
N VAL A 34 -8.46 -20.10 -5.03
CA VAL A 34 -9.29 -18.89 -5.06
C VAL A 34 -9.99 -18.77 -6.40
N SER A 35 -11.30 -18.51 -6.37
CA SER A 35 -12.13 -18.49 -7.57
C SER A 35 -11.75 -17.34 -8.50
N ALA A 36 -11.82 -17.57 -9.82
CA ALA A 36 -11.60 -16.53 -10.80
C ALA A 36 -12.63 -15.39 -10.70
N ASP A 37 -13.86 -15.68 -10.27
CA ASP A 37 -14.92 -14.69 -10.10
C ASP A 37 -14.63 -13.73 -8.93
N LEU A 38 -14.10 -14.24 -7.81
CA LEU A 38 -13.66 -13.42 -6.68
C LEU A 38 -12.51 -12.50 -7.09
N LEU A 39 -11.50 -13.05 -7.76
CA LEU A 39 -10.35 -12.26 -8.23
C LEU A 39 -10.75 -11.21 -9.28
N ALA A 40 -11.70 -11.52 -10.16
CA ALA A 40 -12.25 -10.54 -11.10
C ALA A 40 -13.06 -9.44 -10.39
N THR A 41 -13.71 -9.76 -9.27
CA THR A 41 -14.40 -8.77 -8.43
C THR A 41 -13.38 -7.81 -7.81
N MET A 42 -12.31 -8.32 -7.21
CA MET A 42 -11.24 -7.50 -6.65
C MET A 42 -10.50 -6.68 -7.72
N ASP A 43 -10.36 -7.21 -8.94
CA ASP A 43 -9.76 -6.46 -10.05
C ASP A 43 -10.63 -5.26 -10.48
N ALA A 44 -11.95 -5.42 -10.46
CA ALA A 44 -12.86 -4.30 -10.70
C ALA A 44 -12.84 -3.25 -9.55
N GLU A 45 -12.57 -3.68 -8.32
CA GLU A 45 -12.33 -2.77 -7.19
C GLU A 45 -11.00 -2.02 -7.36
N HIS A 46 -9.95 -2.69 -7.84
CA HIS A 46 -8.70 -2.04 -8.22
C HIS A 46 -8.92 -0.97 -9.30
N ASP A 47 -9.71 -1.26 -10.34
CA ASP A 47 -10.06 -0.27 -11.37
C ASP A 47 -10.77 0.95 -10.77
N THR A 48 -11.67 0.73 -9.81
CA THR A 48 -12.38 1.80 -9.10
C THR A 48 -11.41 2.64 -8.27
N MET A 49 -10.50 1.98 -7.54
CA MET A 49 -9.46 2.64 -6.75
C MET A 49 -8.47 3.41 -7.62
N ALA A 50 -8.06 2.86 -8.77
CA ALA A 50 -7.17 3.51 -9.73
C ALA A 50 -7.80 4.78 -10.32
N GLN A 51 -9.10 4.77 -10.58
CA GLN A 51 -9.85 5.97 -11.00
C GLN A 51 -9.87 7.04 -9.90
N ALA A 52 -10.17 6.68 -8.65
CA ALA A 52 -10.15 7.62 -7.53
C ALA A 52 -8.74 8.18 -7.26
N LEU A 53 -7.70 7.37 -7.42
CA LEU A 53 -6.30 7.79 -7.39
C LEU A 53 -6.02 8.83 -8.47
N ALA A 54 -6.43 8.59 -9.72
CA ALA A 54 -6.22 9.52 -10.83
C ALA A 54 -6.91 10.89 -10.57
N VAL A 55 -8.14 10.88 -10.07
CA VAL A 55 -8.86 12.11 -9.68
C VAL A 55 -8.10 12.85 -8.58
N THR A 56 -7.64 12.13 -7.56
CA THR A 56 -6.89 12.72 -6.44
C THR A 56 -5.54 13.27 -6.89
N ARG A 57 -4.85 12.62 -7.84
CA ARG A 57 -3.61 13.14 -8.45
C ARG A 57 -3.84 14.50 -9.10
N SER A 58 -4.91 14.64 -9.88
CA SER A 58 -5.28 15.92 -10.50
C SER A 58 -5.61 16.99 -9.47
N ALA A 59 -6.46 16.68 -8.48
CA ALA A 59 -6.85 17.64 -7.44
C ALA A 59 -5.65 18.11 -6.61
N MET A 60 -4.71 17.20 -6.30
CA MET A 60 -3.47 17.54 -5.60
C MET A 60 -2.53 18.38 -6.44
N ALA A 61 -2.43 18.11 -7.75
CA ALA A 61 -1.64 18.93 -8.67
C ALA A 61 -2.19 20.37 -8.72
N ASP A 62 -3.50 20.53 -8.83
CA ASP A 62 -4.17 21.84 -8.84
C ASP A 62 -3.95 22.59 -7.52
N LEU A 63 -4.11 21.90 -6.38
CA LEU A 63 -3.89 22.47 -5.05
C LEU A 63 -2.44 22.94 -4.84
N VAL A 64 -1.46 22.18 -5.35
CA VAL A 64 -0.04 22.56 -5.25
C VAL A 64 0.28 23.75 -6.16
N GLN A 65 -0.32 23.79 -7.36
CA GLN A 65 -0.08 24.85 -8.34
C GLN A 65 -0.69 26.20 -7.92
N ASP A 66 -1.94 26.19 -7.46
CA ASP A 66 -2.70 27.39 -7.09
C ASP A 66 -3.50 27.16 -5.80
N PRO A 67 -2.88 27.32 -4.62
CA PRO A 67 -3.54 27.03 -3.36
C PRO A 67 -4.70 28.01 -3.07
N GLY A 68 -5.92 27.49 -3.11
CA GLY A 68 -7.13 28.24 -2.80
C GLY A 68 -8.18 27.40 -2.08
N ARG A 69 -9.20 28.07 -1.51
CA ARG A 69 -10.30 27.39 -0.79
C ARG A 69 -10.98 26.33 -1.68
N ALA A 70 -11.19 26.66 -2.95
CA ALA A 70 -11.80 25.75 -3.92
C ALA A 70 -10.94 24.50 -4.17
N GLN A 71 -9.61 24.67 -4.33
CA GLN A 71 -8.68 23.55 -4.52
C GLN A 71 -8.58 22.68 -3.27
N VAL A 72 -8.61 23.28 -2.08
CA VAL A 72 -8.65 22.52 -0.81
C VAL A 72 -9.93 21.71 -0.71
N ASP A 73 -11.08 22.30 -1.01
CA ASP A 73 -12.37 21.61 -0.95
C ASP A 73 -12.43 20.48 -2.01
N ALA A 74 -11.89 20.69 -3.22
CA ALA A 74 -11.80 19.67 -4.26
C ALA A 74 -10.87 18.52 -3.89
N ALA A 75 -9.67 18.81 -3.38
CA ALA A 75 -8.73 17.77 -2.92
C ALA A 75 -9.32 16.97 -1.76
N ARG A 76 -10.02 17.62 -0.82
CA ARG A 76 -10.72 16.95 0.28
C ARG A 76 -11.77 15.97 -0.25
N ALA A 77 -12.64 16.40 -1.16
CA ALA A 77 -13.66 15.54 -1.74
C ALA A 77 -13.04 14.34 -2.47
N ALA A 78 -11.95 14.55 -3.21
CA ALA A 78 -11.21 13.46 -3.87
C ALA A 78 -10.62 12.46 -2.87
N PHE A 79 -10.05 12.93 -1.76
CA PHE A 79 -9.55 12.06 -0.68
C PHE A 79 -10.66 11.30 0.05
N GLU A 80 -11.84 11.90 0.23
CA GLU A 80 -12.99 11.21 0.85
C GLU A 80 -13.46 10.04 -0.02
N GLU A 81 -13.51 10.22 -1.34
CA GLU A 81 -13.83 9.15 -2.29
C GLU A 81 -12.74 8.09 -2.31
N LEU A 82 -11.47 8.49 -2.46
CA LEU A 82 -10.32 7.57 -2.46
C LEU A 82 -10.28 6.74 -1.17
N ARG A 83 -10.52 7.37 0.00
CA ARG A 83 -10.63 6.66 1.27
C ARG A 83 -11.76 5.63 1.25
N THR A 84 -12.94 6.02 0.78
CA THR A 84 -14.11 5.14 0.74
C THR A 84 -13.82 3.88 -0.08
N VAL A 85 -13.32 4.04 -1.30
CA VAL A 85 -13.09 2.89 -2.20
C VAL A 85 -11.91 2.04 -1.76
N THR A 86 -10.82 2.66 -1.27
CA THR A 86 -9.66 1.92 -0.78
C THR A 86 -9.98 1.13 0.48
N VAL A 87 -10.68 1.72 1.45
CA VAL A 87 -11.06 0.98 2.68
C VAL A 87 -12.02 -0.15 2.36
N ALA A 88 -13.02 0.09 1.50
CA ALA A 88 -13.95 -0.96 1.10
C ALA A 88 -13.25 -2.15 0.43
N HIS A 89 -12.27 -1.88 -0.43
CA HIS A 89 -11.46 -2.91 -1.08
C HIS A 89 -10.57 -3.67 -0.07
N LEU A 90 -9.82 -2.97 0.78
CA LEU A 90 -8.95 -3.61 1.77
C LEU A 90 -9.76 -4.47 2.76
N ASP A 91 -10.91 -3.98 3.23
CA ASP A 91 -11.81 -4.74 4.11
C ASP A 91 -12.31 -6.04 3.43
N HIS A 92 -12.62 -5.97 2.12
CA HIS A 92 -13.03 -7.14 1.34
C HIS A 92 -11.87 -8.12 1.11
N GLU A 93 -10.67 -7.60 0.81
CA GLU A 93 -9.47 -8.40 0.62
C GLU A 93 -9.12 -9.18 1.90
N GLU A 94 -9.06 -8.49 3.04
CA GLU A 94 -8.80 -9.12 4.34
C GLU A 94 -9.84 -10.19 4.66
N ALA A 95 -11.13 -9.88 4.48
CA ALA A 95 -12.22 -10.81 4.80
C ALA A 95 -12.19 -12.11 3.98
N GLU A 96 -11.78 -12.04 2.71
CA GLU A 96 -11.81 -13.20 1.80
C GLU A 96 -10.46 -13.93 1.70
N LEU A 97 -9.33 -13.23 1.85
CA LEU A 97 -8.00 -13.79 1.56
C LEU A 97 -7.14 -14.03 2.80
N GLU A 98 -7.42 -13.42 3.96
CA GLU A 98 -6.58 -13.61 5.15
C GLU A 98 -6.44 -15.10 5.51
N GLN A 99 -7.57 -15.81 5.63
CA GLN A 99 -7.54 -17.22 5.98
C GLN A 99 -6.90 -18.08 4.88
N VAL A 100 -7.05 -17.69 3.61
CA VAL A 100 -6.38 -18.37 2.48
C VAL A 100 -4.87 -18.27 2.64
N TYR A 101 -4.33 -17.09 2.96
CA TYR A 101 -2.89 -16.94 3.19
C TYR A 101 -2.41 -17.77 4.39
N LEU A 102 -3.18 -17.82 5.47
CA LEU A 102 -2.85 -18.61 6.67
C LEU A 102 -2.83 -20.11 6.38
N ASP A 103 -3.84 -20.63 5.66
CA ASP A 103 -3.98 -22.05 5.35
C ASP A 103 -2.93 -22.53 4.33
N HIS A 104 -2.42 -21.63 3.49
CA HIS A 104 -1.51 -21.93 2.38
C HIS A 104 -0.10 -21.35 2.56
N VAL A 105 0.31 -21.00 3.78
CA VAL A 105 1.61 -20.35 4.05
C VAL A 105 2.83 -21.14 3.55
N GLU A 106 2.74 -22.48 3.52
CA GLU A 106 3.80 -23.36 3.02
C GLU A 106 3.63 -23.77 1.55
N ASP A 107 2.53 -23.37 0.89
CA ASP A 107 2.27 -23.73 -0.51
C ASP A 107 3.33 -23.10 -1.42
N PRO A 108 3.94 -23.87 -2.35
CA PRO A 108 4.95 -23.34 -3.26
C PRO A 108 4.52 -22.11 -4.05
N ALA A 109 3.23 -22.00 -4.42
CA ALA A 109 2.73 -20.83 -5.13
C ALA A 109 2.77 -19.56 -4.27
N ILE A 110 2.37 -19.65 -2.99
CA ILE A 110 2.38 -18.54 -2.03
C ILE A 110 3.81 -18.17 -1.63
N VAL A 111 4.69 -19.17 -1.47
CA VAL A 111 6.11 -18.93 -1.20
C VAL A 111 6.80 -18.19 -2.37
N GLU A 112 6.54 -18.59 -3.62
CA GLU A 112 7.10 -17.90 -4.79
C GLU A 112 6.51 -16.50 -5.03
N MET A 113 5.23 -16.30 -4.70
CA MET A 113 4.60 -14.98 -4.65
C MET A 113 5.34 -14.06 -3.67
N GLY A 114 5.55 -14.50 -2.43
CA GLY A 114 6.31 -13.74 -1.42
C GLY A 114 7.75 -13.44 -1.84
N LYS A 115 8.45 -14.40 -2.46
CA LYS A 115 9.79 -14.16 -3.04
C LYS A 115 9.77 -13.13 -4.16
N THR A 116 8.69 -13.05 -4.92
CA THR A 116 8.55 -12.08 -6.01
C THR A 116 8.32 -10.67 -5.46
N PHE A 117 7.43 -10.50 -4.47
CA PHE A 117 7.28 -9.23 -3.75
C PHE A 117 8.57 -8.78 -3.05
N ALA A 118 9.37 -9.72 -2.55
CA ALA A 118 10.66 -9.42 -1.92
C ALA A 118 11.74 -8.88 -2.89
N LYS A 119 11.55 -8.95 -4.22
CA LYS A 119 12.53 -8.48 -5.22
C LYS A 119 12.54 -6.97 -5.43
N VAL A 120 11.75 -6.20 -4.68
CA VAL A 120 11.78 -4.73 -4.72
C VAL A 120 13.17 -4.17 -4.41
N SER A 121 13.48 -3.01 -4.99
CA SER A 121 14.74 -2.32 -4.67
C SER A 121 14.83 -2.02 -3.16
N PRO A 122 16.03 -2.05 -2.55
CA PRO A 122 16.20 -1.71 -1.14
C PRO A 122 15.65 -0.33 -0.77
N ALA A 123 15.72 0.63 -1.71
CA ALA A 123 15.15 1.96 -1.54
C ALA A 123 13.62 1.92 -1.42
N ARG A 124 12.91 1.18 -2.28
CA ARG A 124 11.44 1.04 -2.21
C ARG A 124 11.04 0.27 -0.96
N GLY A 125 11.65 -0.90 -0.72
CA GLY A 125 11.36 -1.72 0.46
C GLY A 125 11.63 -0.97 1.77
N GLY A 126 12.71 -0.18 1.85
CA GLY A 126 13.01 0.64 3.02
C GLY A 126 12.00 1.76 3.26
N ARG A 127 11.47 2.40 2.21
CA ARG A 127 10.37 3.36 2.34
C ARG A 127 9.09 2.67 2.81
N PHE A 128 8.73 1.54 2.20
CA PHE A 128 7.55 0.76 2.57
C PHE A 128 7.58 0.35 4.04
N PHE A 129 8.64 -0.33 4.52
CA PHE A 129 8.73 -0.72 5.93
C PHE A 129 8.79 0.46 6.89
N ALA A 130 9.36 1.60 6.48
CA ALA A 130 9.35 2.80 7.32
C ALA A 130 7.96 3.43 7.42
N TRP A 131 7.14 3.31 6.38
CA TRP A 131 5.74 3.74 6.38
C TRP A 131 4.85 2.75 7.14
N LEU A 132 4.97 1.44 6.86
CA LEU A 132 4.22 0.37 7.52
C LEU A 132 4.36 0.38 9.04
N LEU A 133 5.55 0.71 9.55
CA LEU A 133 5.82 0.74 10.99
C LEU A 133 5.53 2.11 11.64
N ASP A 134 5.16 3.13 10.85
CA ASP A 134 4.87 4.47 11.35
C ASP A 134 3.44 4.55 11.88
N GLY A 135 3.28 4.57 13.20
CA GLY A 135 1.97 4.50 13.87
C GLY A 135 1.52 3.08 14.23
N ALA A 136 2.28 2.06 13.82
CA ALA A 136 2.01 0.67 14.18
C ALA A 136 2.13 0.42 15.69
N SER A 137 1.25 -0.40 16.24
CA SER A 137 1.25 -0.83 17.62
C SER A 137 2.47 -1.71 17.94
N PRO A 138 2.86 -1.84 19.22
CA PRO A 138 3.95 -2.75 19.60
C PRO A 138 3.73 -4.20 19.16
N GLU A 139 2.47 -4.63 19.08
CA GLU A 139 2.06 -5.96 18.63
C GLU A 139 2.28 -6.13 17.12
N GLU A 140 1.82 -5.19 16.30
CA GLU A 140 2.03 -5.17 14.85
C GLU A 140 3.53 -5.14 14.50
N VAL A 141 4.30 -4.31 15.22
CA VAL A 141 5.76 -4.27 15.07
C VAL A 141 6.41 -5.61 15.42
N ALA A 142 5.91 -6.32 16.44
CA ALA A 142 6.41 -7.64 16.82
C ALA A 142 6.08 -8.69 15.75
N ALA A 143 4.87 -8.65 15.16
CA ALA A 143 4.47 -9.52 14.08
C ALA A 143 5.40 -9.39 12.85
N VAL A 144 5.71 -8.16 12.42
CA VAL A 144 6.66 -7.91 11.32
C VAL A 144 8.07 -8.44 11.63
N ARG A 145 8.50 -8.37 12.89
CA ARG A 145 9.81 -8.92 13.31
C ARG A 145 9.84 -10.44 13.37
N GLY A 146 8.68 -11.09 13.46
CA GLY A 146 8.55 -12.54 13.35
C GLY A 146 8.79 -13.05 11.93
N THR A 147 8.53 -12.22 10.92
CA THR A 147 8.64 -12.58 9.49
C THR A 147 9.93 -12.05 8.84
N VAL A 148 10.41 -10.87 9.22
CA VAL A 148 11.62 -10.24 8.64
C VAL A 148 12.79 -10.29 9.62
N PRO A 149 13.97 -10.84 9.24
CA PRO A 149 15.14 -10.88 10.12
C PRO A 149 15.54 -9.49 10.64
N GLY A 150 15.75 -9.38 11.96
CA GLY A 150 16.00 -8.10 12.64
C GLY A 150 17.11 -7.22 12.03
N PRO A 151 18.29 -7.76 11.66
CA PRO A 151 19.34 -6.98 10.99
C PRO A 151 18.91 -6.40 9.63
N VAL A 152 18.13 -7.17 8.85
CA VAL A 152 17.60 -6.75 7.55
C VAL A 152 16.59 -5.63 7.72
N LEU A 153 15.62 -5.80 8.62
CA LEU A 153 14.61 -4.79 8.93
C LEU A 153 15.27 -3.49 9.41
N LYS A 154 16.33 -3.57 10.23
CA LYS A 154 17.08 -2.40 10.70
C LYS A 154 17.77 -1.66 9.56
N ILE A 155 18.40 -2.35 8.61
CA ILE A 155 19.04 -1.70 7.45
C ILE A 155 17.99 -1.03 6.56
N LEU A 156 16.91 -1.75 6.22
CA LEU A 156 15.82 -1.26 5.39
C LEU A 156 15.21 0.01 5.98
N THR A 157 14.81 -0.05 7.25
CA THR A 157 14.21 1.10 7.91
C THR A 157 15.24 2.21 8.14
N ALA A 158 16.40 1.96 8.76
CA ALA A 158 17.32 3.03 9.19
C ALA A 158 18.01 3.75 8.01
N VAL A 159 18.46 2.99 7.00
CA VAL A 159 19.21 3.54 5.86
C VAL A 159 18.25 3.95 4.75
N PHE A 160 17.45 3.00 4.26
CA PHE A 160 16.62 3.21 3.08
C PHE A 160 15.28 3.90 3.40
N GLY A 161 14.77 3.75 4.63
CA GLY A 161 13.60 4.49 5.14
C GLY A 161 13.88 5.92 5.63
N ARG A 162 15.14 6.40 5.52
CA ARG A 162 15.51 7.74 6.00
C ARG A 162 14.75 8.85 5.29
N GLY A 163 14.50 8.70 3.99
CA GLY A 163 13.73 9.67 3.19
C GLY A 163 12.31 9.85 3.71
N TYR A 164 11.62 8.73 3.97
CA TYR A 164 10.27 8.71 4.55
C TYR A 164 10.24 9.44 5.91
N ARG A 165 11.10 9.07 6.86
CA ARG A 165 11.12 9.69 8.20
C ARG A 165 11.44 11.19 8.18
N LYS A 166 12.23 11.65 7.22
CA LYS A 166 12.60 13.07 7.13
C LYS A 166 11.51 13.91 6.48
N ASN A 167 10.88 13.38 5.43
CA ASN A 167 10.08 14.19 4.50
C ASN A 167 8.57 13.90 4.58
N VAL A 168 8.16 12.72 5.08
CA VAL A 168 6.78 12.26 5.09
C VAL A 168 6.24 12.16 6.52
N ALA A 169 6.85 11.36 7.40
CA ALA A 169 6.37 11.15 8.76
C ALA A 169 6.04 12.43 9.56
N PRO A 170 6.85 13.52 9.47
CA PRO A 170 6.55 14.76 10.20
C PRO A 170 5.32 15.52 9.68
N VAL A 171 4.71 15.10 8.57
CA VAL A 171 3.48 15.68 8.03
C VAL A 171 2.26 15.15 8.80
N TRP A 172 2.29 13.90 9.25
CA TRP A 172 1.18 13.25 9.95
C TRP A 172 0.98 13.73 11.39
N ALA A 173 2.04 14.23 12.01
CA ALA A 173 2.05 14.70 13.39
C ALA A 173 1.64 16.18 13.56
N ARG A 174 1.19 16.85 12.49
CA ARG A 174 0.87 18.28 12.46
C ARG A 174 -0.62 18.56 12.58
#